data_AF-A0A3M9YCU3-F1
#
_entry.id   AF-A0A3M9YCU3-F1
#
_cell.length_a   1.000
_cell.length_b   1.000
_cell.length_c   1.000
_cell.angle_alpha   90.00
_cell.angle_beta   90.00
_cell.angle_gamma   90.00
#
_symmetry.space_group_name_H-M   'P 1'
#
loop_
_entity.id
_entity.type
_entity.pdbx_description
1 polymer ?
#
loop_
_entity_poly.entity_id
_entity_poly.type
_entity_poly.pdbx_seq_one_letter_code
_entity_poly.pdbx_strand_id
1 'polypeptide(L)'
;MFKKVAMRLTVWAYRTLLVFTGIFTFLVDAYPLYAASVLAANAFVRCMFAAAFPLFGNQMYEALGYPWASSLLAFLTVAMLPFPYIFFRYGKRIRGTSRFATQG
;
A
#
# COMPACT_ATOMS: atom_id res chain seq x y z
N MET A 1 9.73 19.01 -26.08
CA MET A 1 8.72 18.02 -25.62
C MET A 1 9.33 16.88 -24.77
N PHE A 2 10.38 16.21 -25.24
CA PHE A 2 11.06 15.10 -24.52
C PHE A 2 11.55 15.42 -23.09
N LYS A 3 12.14 16.61 -22.84
CA LYS A 3 12.61 16.98 -21.50
C LYS A 3 11.50 17.09 -20.44
N LYS A 4 10.28 17.50 -20.82
CA LYS A 4 9.12 17.56 -19.90
C LYS A 4 8.57 16.18 -19.56
N VAL A 5 8.63 15.24 -20.51
CA VAL A 5 8.21 13.84 -20.29
C VAL A 5 9.22 13.13 -19.39
N ALA A 6 10.52 13.29 -19.65
CA ALA A 6 11.57 12.72 -18.81
C ALA A 6 11.48 13.19 -17.35
N MET A 7 11.26 14.49 -17.12
CA MET A 7 11.11 15.05 -15.77
C MET A 7 9.87 14.54 -15.02
N ARG A 8 8.77 14.23 -15.73
CA ARG A 8 7.60 13.61 -15.10
C ARG A 8 7.93 12.18 -14.64
N LEU A 9 8.56 11.38 -15.51
CA LEU A 9 8.90 9.98 -15.21
C LEU A 9 9.89 9.85 -14.05
N THR A 10 10.88 10.75 -13.96
CA THR A 10 11.86 10.73 -12.85
C THR A 10 11.19 11.00 -11.51
N VAL A 11 10.23 11.91 -11.44
CA VAL A 11 9.48 12.20 -10.21
C VAL A 11 8.63 10.99 -9.78
N TRP A 12 7.97 10.30 -10.72
CA TRP A 12 7.21 9.08 -10.42
C TRP A 12 8.12 7.94 -9.92
N ALA A 13 9.26 7.73 -10.58
CA ALA A 13 10.23 6.71 -10.18
C ALA A 13 10.78 6.97 -8.78
N TYR A 14 11.22 8.20 -8.51
CA TYR A 14 11.79 8.59 -7.22
C TYR A 14 10.80 8.37 -6.05
N ARG A 15 9.54 8.78 -6.22
CA ARG A 15 8.48 8.55 -5.21
C ARG A 15 8.27 7.07 -4.92
N THR A 16 8.20 6.25 -5.97
CA THR A 16 7.97 4.80 -5.83
C THR A 16 9.12 4.13 -5.10
N LEU A 17 10.37 4.47 -5.44
CA LEU A 17 11.56 3.94 -4.78
C LEU A 17 11.60 4.28 -3.29
N LEU A 18 11.33 5.53 -2.93
CA LEU A 18 11.30 5.97 -1.53
C LEU A 18 10.23 5.26 -0.70
N VAL A 19 9.02 5.10 -1.25
CA VAL A 19 7.93 4.42 -0.55
C VAL A 19 8.24 2.93 -0.37
N PHE A 20 8.70 2.25 -1.42
CA PHE A 20 9.03 0.82 -1.32
C PHE A 20 10.19 0.56 -0.36
N THR A 21 11.27 1.34 -0.42
CA THR A 21 12.41 1.13 0.48
C THR A 21 12.01 1.38 1.94
N GLY A 22 11.23 2.43 2.22
CA GLY A 22 10.75 2.71 3.58
C GLY A 22 9.85 1.62 4.14
N ILE A 23 8.92 1.10 3.33
CA ILE A 23 8.03 0.00 3.74
C ILE A 23 8.82 -1.28 4.01
N PHE A 24 9.75 -1.66 3.15
CA PHE A 24 10.55 -2.88 3.33
C PHE A 24 11.43 -2.80 4.57
N THR A 25 12.15 -1.70 4.79
CA THR A 25 13.00 -1.52 5.98
C THR A 25 12.17 -1.57 7.27
N PHE A 26 10.99 -0.96 7.26
CA PHE A 26 10.09 -0.94 8.41
C PHE A 26 9.45 -2.30 8.72
N LEU A 27 9.02 -3.05 7.69
CA LEU A 27 8.47 -4.40 7.86
C LEU A 27 9.50 -5.36 8.45
N VAL A 28 10.74 -5.27 7.99
CA VAL A 28 11.85 -6.11 8.47
C VAL A 28 12.18 -5.79 9.94
N ASP A 29 12.19 -4.51 10.32
CA ASP A 29 12.49 -4.09 11.70
C ASP A 29 11.34 -4.39 12.68
N ALA A 30 10.08 -4.26 12.25
CA ALA A 30 8.92 -4.51 13.10
C ALA A 30 8.66 -6.02 13.37
N TYR A 31 8.96 -6.88 12.39
CA TYR A 31 8.67 -8.32 12.43
C TYR A 31 9.85 -9.17 11.95
N PRO A 32 11.01 -9.17 12.63
CA PRO A 32 12.21 -9.87 12.16
C PRO A 32 12.02 -11.39 12.02
N LEU A 33 11.26 -12.02 12.94
CA LEU A 33 10.95 -13.47 12.89
C LEU A 33 10.00 -13.87 11.74
N TYR A 34 9.13 -12.96 11.28
CA TYR A 34 8.14 -13.23 10.24
C TYR A 34 8.34 -12.34 9.00
N ALA A 35 9.54 -11.78 8.82
CA ALA A 35 9.81 -10.74 7.82
C ALA A 35 9.44 -11.18 6.40
N ALA A 36 9.77 -12.43 6.03
CA ALA A 36 9.44 -13.01 4.73
C ALA A 36 7.92 -13.12 4.50
N SER A 37 7.15 -13.52 5.53
CA SER A 37 5.70 -13.66 5.43
C SER A 37 5.01 -12.31 5.31
N VAL A 38 5.45 -11.30 6.07
CA VAL A 38 4.87 -9.95 6.00
C VAL A 38 5.19 -9.29 4.65
N LEU A 39 6.41 -9.49 4.11
CA LEU A 39 6.76 -9.07 2.75
C LEU A 39 5.86 -9.73 1.69
N ALA A 40 5.64 -11.04 1.80
CA ALA A 40 4.78 -11.80 0.91
C ALA A 40 3.31 -11.33 1.00
N ALA A 41 2.80 -11.09 2.21
CA ALA A 41 1.46 -10.56 2.43
C ALA A 41 1.29 -9.16 1.82
N ASN A 42 2.27 -8.28 1.97
CA ASN A 42 2.27 -6.97 1.32
C ASN A 42 2.22 -7.08 -0.22
N ALA A 43 3.02 -7.99 -0.80
CA ALA A 43 2.96 -8.25 -2.23
C ALA A 43 1.60 -8.82 -2.67
N PHE A 44 1.02 -9.73 -1.88
CA PHE A 44 -0.27 -10.35 -2.16
C PHE A 44 -1.42 -9.35 -2.16
N VAL A 45 -1.51 -8.51 -1.13
CA VAL A 45 -2.51 -7.44 -1.02
C VAL A 45 -2.39 -6.49 -2.22
N ARG A 46 -1.16 -6.10 -2.59
CA ARG A 46 -0.92 -5.28 -3.80
C ARG A 46 -1.44 -5.96 -5.07
N CYS A 47 -1.16 -7.25 -5.25
CA CYS A 47 -1.64 -8.00 -6.41
C CYS A 47 -3.16 -8.14 -6.43
N MET A 48 -3.79 -8.37 -5.27
CA MET A 48 -5.25 -8.39 -5.14
C MET A 48 -5.87 -7.05 -5.55
N PHE A 49 -5.33 -5.93 -5.08
CA PHE A 49 -5.81 -4.62 -5.51
C PHE A 49 -5.59 -4.38 -7.00
N ALA A 50 -4.45 -4.79 -7.56
CA ALA A 50 -4.18 -4.69 -8.99
C ALA A 50 -5.15 -5.53 -9.84
N ALA A 51 -5.64 -6.66 -9.32
CA ALA A 51 -6.63 -7.51 -9.99
C ALA A 51 -8.08 -7.05 -9.77
N ALA A 52 -8.41 -6.53 -8.58
CA ALA A 52 -9.75 -6.07 -8.25
C ALA A 52 -10.08 -4.74 -8.93
N PHE A 53 -9.11 -3.84 -9.06
CA PHE A 53 -9.29 -2.51 -9.64
C PHE A 53 -9.85 -2.52 -11.07
N PRO A 54 -9.33 -3.33 -12.02
CA PRO A 54 -9.91 -3.40 -13.38
C PRO A 54 -11.32 -4.00 -13.40
N LEU A 55 -11.65 -4.90 -12.47
CA LEU A 55 -12.96 -5.55 -12.41
C LEU A 55 -14.07 -4.56 -11.98
N PHE A 56 -13.78 -3.69 -11.01
CA PHE A 56 -14.69 -2.63 -10.57
C PHE A 56 -14.55 -1.33 -11.37
N GLY A 57 -13.44 -1.18 -12.10
CA GLY A 57 -13.11 0.02 -12.86
C GLY A 57 -14.15 0.35 -13.93
N ASN A 58 -14.56 -0.63 -14.74
CA ASN A 58 -15.54 -0.38 -15.81
C ASN A 58 -16.88 0.15 -15.27
N GLN A 59 -17.42 -0.48 -14.21
CA GLN A 59 -18.68 -0.07 -13.61
C GLN A 59 -18.57 1.31 -12.93
N MET A 60 -17.43 1.62 -12.31
CA MET A 60 -17.19 2.90 -11.66
C MET A 60 -17.03 4.04 -12.69
N TYR A 61 -16.37 3.78 -13.82
CA TYR A 61 -16.18 4.77 -14.88
C TYR A 61 -17.45 5.02 -15.69
N GLU A 62 -18.30 4.01 -15.91
CA GLU A 62 -19.60 4.16 -16.60
C GLU A 62 -20.62 4.95 -15.77
N ALA A 63 -20.66 4.76 -14.44
CA ALA A 63 -21.66 5.41 -13.59
C ALA A 63 -21.33 6.89 -13.26
N LEU A 64 -20.05 7.28 -13.22
CA LEU A 64 -19.63 8.56 -12.64
C LEU A 64 -18.79 9.45 -13.57
N GLY A 65 -18.25 8.90 -14.67
CA GLY A 65 -17.40 9.64 -15.61
C GLY A 65 -15.95 9.83 -15.15
N TYR A 66 -15.06 10.06 -16.12
CA TYR A 66 -13.59 10.08 -15.96
C TYR A 66 -13.03 11.01 -14.85
N PRO A 67 -13.47 12.28 -14.70
CA PRO A 67 -12.93 13.17 -13.68
C PRO A 67 -13.41 12.87 -12.26
N TRP A 68 -14.62 12.33 -12.10
CA TRP A 68 -15.18 12.00 -10.79
C TRP A 68 -14.65 10.66 -10.27
N ALA A 69 -14.49 9.67 -11.15
CA ALA A 69 -13.89 8.38 -10.84
C ALA A 69 -12.46 8.53 -10.28
N SER A 70 -11.63 9.38 -10.90
CA SER A 70 -10.27 9.65 -10.46
C SER A 70 -10.21 10.45 -9.14
N SER A 71 -11.14 11.37 -8.92
CA SER A 71 -11.23 12.17 -7.68
C SER A 71 -11.65 11.31 -6.48
N LEU A 72 -12.59 10.37 -6.66
CA LEU A 72 -12.97 9.41 -5.63
C LEU A 72 -11.81 8.50 -5.24
N LEU A 73 -11.04 8.02 -6.22
CA LEU A 73 -9.83 7.24 -5.95
C LEU A 73 -8.78 8.03 -5.19
N ALA A 74 -8.55 9.29 -5.58
CA ALA A 74 -7.64 10.17 -4.88
C ALA A 74 -8.09 10.40 -3.43
N PHE A 75 -9.40 10.57 -3.19
CA PHE A 75 -9.95 10.73 -1.85
C PHE A 75 -9.82 9.45 -1.02
N LEU A 76 -10.10 8.29 -1.61
CA LEU A 76 -9.98 6.98 -0.96
C LEU A 76 -8.52 6.69 -0.58
N THR A 77 -7.57 6.95 -1.49
CA THR A 77 -6.14 6.77 -1.18
C THR A 77 -5.65 7.71 -0.08
N VAL A 78 -6.15 8.95 -0.02
CA VAL A 78 -5.88 9.88 1.09
C VAL A 78 -6.49 9.39 2.40
N ALA A 79 -7.71 8.86 2.37
CA ALA A 79 -8.37 8.29 3.55
C ALA A 79 -7.69 7.00 4.04
N MET A 80 -7.07 6.22 3.14
CA MET A 80 -6.30 5.04 3.49
C MET A 80 -4.86 5.36 3.93
N LEU A 81 -4.34 6.56 3.68
CA LEU A 81 -3.01 7.00 4.12
C LEU A 81 -2.79 6.93 5.65
N PRO A 82 -3.75 7.33 6.52
CA PRO A 82 -3.63 7.16 7.97
C PRO A 82 -3.87 5.72 8.46
N PHE A 83 -4.51 4.87 7.63
CA PHE A 83 -4.89 3.51 8.00
C PHE A 83 -3.71 2.59 8.38
N PRO A 84 -2.58 2.54 7.65
CA PRO A 84 -1.42 1.74 8.04
C PRO A 84 -0.74 2.29 9.30
N TYR A 85 -0.81 3.59 9.61
CA TYR A 85 -0.28 4.15 10.86
C TYR A 85 -1.10 3.70 12.07
N ILE A 86 -2.43 3.67 11.92
CA ILE A 86 -3.36 3.16 12.93
C ILE A 86 -3.15 1.66 13.14
N PHE A 87 -3.03 0.88 12.06
CA PHE A 87 -2.76 -0.56 12.18
C PHE A 87 -1.37 -0.86 12.74
N PHE A 88 -0.37 0.00 12.52
CA PHE A 88 0.95 -0.16 13.15
C PHE A 88 0.90 0.06 14.68
N ARG A 89 0.00 0.93 15.15
CA ARG A 89 -0.32 1.06 16.58
C ARG A 89 -1.08 -0.16 17.11
N TYR A 90 -1.97 -0.75 16.31
CA TYR A 90 -2.78 -1.92 16.71
C TYR A 90 -2.05 -3.27 16.56
N GLY A 91 -1.02 -3.38 15.72
CA GLY A 91 -0.15 -4.57 15.62
C GLY A 91 0.68 -4.81 16.89
N LYS A 92 1.08 -3.74 17.59
CA LYS A 92 1.62 -3.83 18.96
C LYS A 92 0.62 -4.43 19.94
N ARG A 93 -0.69 -4.25 19.70
CA ARG A 93 -1.79 -4.72 20.57
C ARG A 93 -2.11 -6.21 20.37
N ILE A 94 -2.02 -6.71 19.13
CA ILE A 94 -2.23 -8.14 18.82
C ILE A 94 -1.05 -8.99 19.32
N ARG A 95 0.17 -8.42 19.34
CA ARG A 95 1.35 -9.05 19.97
C ARG A 95 1.23 -9.17 21.49
N GLY A 96 0.27 -8.47 22.12
CA GLY A 96 -0.02 -8.56 23.55
C GLY A 96 -1.12 -9.53 23.95
N THR A 97 -1.88 -10.13 23.01
CA THR A 97 -3.14 -10.84 23.37
C THR A 97 -3.24 -12.31 22.90
N SER A 98 -2.30 -12.88 22.13
CA SER A 98 -2.39 -14.31 21.80
C SER A 98 -1.06 -15.06 21.71
N ARG A 99 -0.65 -15.61 22.86
CA ARG A 99 -0.30 -17.02 23.12
C ARG A 99 0.51 -17.88 22.12
N PHE A 100 1.32 -17.37 21.18
CA PHE A 100 2.19 -18.24 20.35
C PHE A 100 3.54 -17.64 19.88
N ALA A 101 4.14 -16.66 20.58
CA ALA A 101 5.53 -16.29 20.30
C ALA A 101 6.23 -15.64 21.50
N THR A 102 6.32 -16.38 22.60
CA THR A 102 7.51 -16.49 23.47
C THR A 102 7.24 -17.64 24.46
N GLN A 103 7.50 -18.87 24.03
CA GLN A 103 8.16 -19.84 24.88
C GLN A 103 9.36 -20.33 24.06
N GLY A 104 10.56 -20.23 24.65
CA GLY A 104 11.77 -20.94 24.23
C GLY A 104 12.43 -20.44 22.96
#